data_AF-A0A256YQ25-F1
#
_entry.id   AF-A0A256YQ25-F1
#
_cell.length_a   1.000
_cell.length_b   1.000
_cell.length_c   1.000
_cell.angle_alpha   90.00
_cell.angle_beta   90.00
_cell.angle_gamma   90.00
#
_symmetry.space_group_name_H-M   'P 1'
#
loop_
_entity.id
_entity.type
_entity.pdbx_description
1 polymer ?
#
loop_
_entity_poly.entity_id
_entity_poly.type
_entity_poly.pdbx_seq_one_letter_code
_entity_poly.pdbx_strand_id
1 'polypeptide(L)' 'MARVKSESKKGILIKENRRRKRAPIWVFAKTNRRVRDSPKSNRNWRRDKIF' A
#
# COMPACT_ATOMS: atom_id res chain seq x y z
N MET A 1 4.13 11.14 13.13
CA MET A 1 4.22 9.73 13.61
C MET A 1 4.84 9.75 14.99
N ALA A 2 4.26 9.09 15.99
CA ALA A 2 4.86 9.00 17.32
C ALA A 2 6.16 8.18 17.30
N ARG A 3 7.14 8.55 18.14
CA ARG A 3 8.43 7.86 18.29
C ARG A 3 8.25 6.45 18.89
N VAL A 4 7.44 6.34 19.94
CA VAL A 4 7.16 5.08 20.64
C VAL A 4 5.83 4.50 20.15
N LYS A 5 5.81 3.21 19.81
CA LYS A 5 4.61 2.47 19.36
C LYS A 5 4.65 1.05 19.90
N SER A 6 3.47 0.48 20.15
CA SER A 6 3.35 -0.96 20.38
C SER A 6 3.79 -1.74 19.14
N GLU A 7 4.23 -2.97 19.35
CA GLU A 7 4.62 -3.89 18.28
C GLU A 7 3.45 -4.13 17.30
N SER A 8 2.23 -4.29 17.82
CA SER A 8 1.02 -4.45 17.01
C SER A 8 0.81 -3.29 16.02
N LYS A 9 0.92 -2.04 16.51
CA LYS A 9 0.83 -0.84 15.66
C LYS A 9 1.97 -0.79 14.64
N LYS A 10 3.19 -1.19 15.01
CA LYS A 10 4.33 -1.26 14.09
C LYS A 10 4.09 -2.29 12.98
N GLY A 11 3.55 -3.46 13.31
CA GLY A 11 3.20 -4.51 12.36
C GLY A 11 2.15 -4.06 11.34
N ILE A 12 1.09 -3.38 11.80
CA ILE A 12 0.06 -2.80 10.90
C ILE A 12 0.71 -1.81 9.93
N LEU A 13 1.55 -0.89 10.43
CA LEU A 13 2.22 0.10 9.59
C LEU A 13 3.14 -0.55 8.54
N ILE A 14 3.88 -1.60 8.90
CA ILE A 14 4.74 -2.35 7.96
C ILE A 14 3.90 -3.02 6.88
N LYS A 15 2.84 -3.72 7.28
CA LYS A 15 1.92 -4.40 6.35
C LYS A 15 1.28 -3.41 5.36
N GLU A 16 0.83 -2.27 5.88
CA GLU A 16 0.25 -1.21 5.08
C GLU A 16 1.27 -0.54 4.14
N ASN A 17 2.52 -0.38 4.57
CA ASN A 17 3.58 0.12 3.70
C ASN A 17 3.89 -0.85 2.55
N ARG A 18 3.87 -2.16 2.81
CA ARG A 18 4.05 -3.19 1.75
C ARG A 18 2.90 -3.17 0.74
N ARG A 19 1.67 -3.03 1.22
CA ARG A 19 0.45 -2.96 0.37
C ARG A 19 0.39 -1.74 -0.53
N ARG A 20 1.08 -0.65 -0.15
CA ARG A 20 1.11 0.60 -0.92
C ARG A 20 1.92 0.49 -2.22
N LYS A 21 2.66 -0.59 -2.45
CA LYS A 21 3.46 -0.72 -3.67
C LYS A 21 2.57 -0.94 -4.90
N ARG A 22 2.90 -0.25 -6.00
CA ARG A 22 2.22 -0.45 -7.29
C ARG A 22 2.57 -1.82 -7.87
N ALA A 23 1.65 -2.40 -8.63
CA ALA A 23 1.93 -3.61 -9.39
C ALA A 23 3.04 -3.35 -10.44
N PRO A 24 3.97 -4.29 -10.64
CA PRO A 24 5.00 -4.18 -11.68
C PRO A 24 4.41 -4.11 -13.10
N ILE A 25 5.16 -3.50 -14.02
CA ILE A 25 4.75 -3.29 -15.42
C ILE A 25 4.37 -4.61 -16.11
N TRP A 26 5.11 -5.69 -15.86
CA TRP A 26 4.86 -6.99 -16.48
C TRP A 26 3.48 -7.57 -16.11
N VAL A 27 2.90 -7.21 -14.96
CA VAL A 27 1.55 -7.65 -14.57
C VAL A 27 0.50 -7.07 -15.51
N PHE A 28 0.65 -5.80 -15.89
CA PHE A 28 -0.24 -5.14 -16.83
C PHE A 28 -0.11 -5.72 -18.24
N ALA A 29 1.12 -6.04 -18.66
CA ALA A 29 1.38 -6.68 -19.94
C ALA A 29 0.75 -8.09 -20.00
N LYS A 30 0.96 -8.90 -18.96
CA LYS A 30 0.44 -10.27 -18.86
C LYS A 30 -1.10 -10.32 -18.85
N THR A 31 -1.75 -9.31 -18.29
CA THR A 31 -3.21 -9.26 -18.16
C THR A 31 -3.88 -8.51 -19.32
N ASN A 32 -3.16 -8.18 -20.39
CA ASN A 32 -3.64 -7.34 -21.49
C ASN A 32 -4.36 -6.07 -20.98
N ARG A 33 -3.75 -5.39 -19.99
CA ARG A 33 -4.28 -4.19 -19.33
C ARG A 33 -5.67 -4.35 -18.67
N ARG A 34 -6.13 -5.57 -18.40
CA ARG A 34 -7.33 -5.79 -17.56
C ARG A 34 -7.10 -5.31 -16.14
N VAL A 35 -5.91 -5.55 -15.59
CA VAL A 35 -5.43 -4.85 -14.40
C VAL A 35 -4.79 -3.56 -14.90
N ARG A 36 -5.23 -2.40 -14.38
CA ARG A 36 -4.70 -1.08 -14.77
C ARG A 36 -3.92 -0.41 -13.66
N ASP A 37 -4.26 -0.74 -12.42
CA ASP A 37 -3.64 -0.16 -11.24
C ASP A 37 -3.76 -1.10 -10.03
N SER A 38 -3.06 -0.76 -8.96
CA SER A 38 -3.23 -1.35 -7.63
C SER A 38 -4.03 -0.35 -6.77
N PRO A 39 -5.34 -0.59 -6.50
CA PRO A 39 -6.18 0.33 -5.74
C PRO A 39 -5.61 0.65 -4.35
N LYS A 40 -4.92 -0.31 -3.74
CA LYS A 40 -4.26 -0.16 -2.43
C LYS A 40 -2.96 0.66 -2.50
N SER A 41 -2.38 0.85 -3.69
CA SER A 41 -1.21 1.70 -3.90
C SER A 41 -1.54 3.21 -3.92
N ASN A 42 -2.79 3.55 -4.20
CA ASN A 42 -3.26 4.94 -4.32
C ASN A 42 -3.53 5.63 -2.98
N ARG A 43 -3.42 4.89 -1.87
CA ARG A 43 -3.63 5.46 -0.54
C ARG A 43 -2.59 6.54 -0.25
N ASN A 44 -3.05 7.72 0.18
CA ASN A 44 -2.19 8.83 0.55
C ASN A 44 -2.41 9.20 2.03
N TRP A 45 -1.33 9.33 2.81
CA TRP A 45 -1.38 9.64 4.24
C TRP A 45 -2.07 10.97 4.58
N ARG A 46 -2.13 11.89 3.61
CA ARG A 46 -2.87 13.16 3.72
C ARG A 46 -4.39 12.99 3.58
N ARG A 47 -4.83 12.05 2.74
CA ARG A 47 -6.25 11.84 2.40
C ARG A 47 -6.88 10.73 3.25
N ASP A 48 -6.17 9.62 3.39
CA ASP A 48 -6.68 8.41 4.05
C ASP A 48 -5.85 8.12 5.30
N LYS A 49 -6.52 8.09 6.45
CA LYS A 49 -5.90 7.70 7.71
C LYS A 49 -5.95 6.18 7.86
N ILE A 50 -4.95 5.64 8.56
CA ILE A 50 -4.82 4.20 8.85
C ILE A 50 -5.55 3.84 10.15
N PHE A 51 -5.65 4.82 11.04
CA PHE A 51 -6.27 4.79 12.35
C PHE A 51 -7.23 5.97 12.43
#